data_AF-A0A7R9QNC5-F1
#
_entry.id   AF-A0A7R9QNC5-F1
#
_cell.length_a   1.000
_cell.length_b   1.000
_cell.length_c   1.000
_cell.angle_alpha   90.00
_cell.angle_beta   90.00
_cell.angle_gamma   90.00
#
_symmetry.space_group_name_H-M   'P 1'
#
loop_
_entity.id
_entity.type
_entity.pdbx_description
1 polymer ?
#
loop_
_entity_poly.entity_id
_entity_poly.type
_entity_poly.pdbx_seq_one_letter_code
_entity_poly.pdbx_strand_id
1 'polypeptide(L)'
;MVAEGLIPSVDSFFFLTIDEIERLCNGDRDALILAKVRQRRRLYPKMDKYKFEEIIKGPEMMPKNFEEKIDIPILTDGSLRMSGTPVSLGTVKARVCVAENISDADNIQPGDILITYSTDIGWSPYFPLLS
;
A
#
# COMPACT_ATOMS: atom_id res chain seq x y z
N MET A 1 -23.15 -12.89 11.66
CA MET A 1 -22.50 -11.83 12.49
C MET A 1 -23.24 -10.48 12.52
N VAL A 2 -23.41 -9.72 11.42
CA VAL A 2 -24.15 -8.43 11.46
C VAL A 2 -25.63 -8.64 11.81
N ALA A 3 -26.30 -9.56 11.12
CA ALA A 3 -27.70 -9.91 11.38
C ALA A 3 -27.94 -10.45 12.81
N GLU A 4 -26.89 -11.05 13.40
CA GLU A 4 -26.88 -11.56 14.79
C GLU A 4 -26.54 -10.46 15.81
N GLY A 5 -26.29 -9.23 15.38
CA GLY A 5 -25.94 -8.10 16.24
C GLY A 5 -24.52 -8.15 16.82
N LEU A 6 -23.63 -8.98 16.29
CA LEU A 6 -22.29 -9.20 16.85
C LEU A 6 -21.29 -8.13 16.46
N ILE A 7 -21.48 -7.57 15.27
CA ILE A 7 -20.68 -6.49 14.73
C ILE A 7 -21.61 -5.44 14.11
N PRO A 8 -21.25 -4.16 14.15
CA PRO A 8 -22.16 -3.08 13.74
C PRO A 8 -22.27 -2.90 12.22
N SER A 9 -21.28 -3.36 11.46
CA SER A 9 -21.27 -3.26 9.99
C SER A 9 -20.41 -4.37 9.38
N VAL A 10 -20.59 -4.62 8.08
CA VAL A 10 -19.74 -5.56 7.33
C VAL A 10 -18.27 -5.13 7.40
N ASP A 11 -17.97 -3.84 7.23
CA ASP A 11 -16.58 -3.33 7.31
C ASP A 11 -15.89 -3.63 8.63
N SER A 12 -16.65 -3.78 9.71
CA SER A 12 -16.10 -4.05 11.04
C SER A 12 -15.39 -5.41 11.09
N PHE A 13 -15.76 -6.32 10.20
CA PHE A 13 -15.13 -7.63 10.05
C PHE A 13 -13.64 -7.53 9.73
N PHE A 14 -13.23 -6.59 8.88
CA PHE A 14 -11.83 -6.40 8.47
C PHE A 14 -10.93 -5.86 9.58
N PHE A 15 -11.49 -5.50 10.73
CA PHE A 15 -10.76 -5.02 11.91
C PHE A 15 -10.75 -6.04 13.05
N LEU A 16 -11.23 -7.26 12.82
CA LEU A 16 -11.14 -8.38 13.75
C LEU A 16 -9.90 -9.23 13.47
N THR A 17 -9.31 -9.81 14.52
CA THR A 17 -8.35 -10.91 14.35
C THR A 17 -9.09 -12.23 14.13
N ILE A 18 -8.38 -13.26 13.65
CA ILE A 18 -8.94 -14.60 13.45
C ILE A 18 -9.48 -15.15 14.78
N ASP A 19 -8.73 -15.00 15.89
CA ASP A 19 -9.19 -15.43 17.22
C ASP A 19 -10.46 -14.70 17.68
N GLU A 20 -10.57 -13.39 17.38
CA GLU A 20 -11.75 -12.61 17.73
C GLU A 20 -12.98 -13.04 16.90
N ILE A 21 -12.78 -13.39 15.63
CA ILE A 21 -13.83 -13.97 14.78
C ILE A 21 -14.29 -15.30 15.36
N GLU A 22 -13.37 -16.21 15.68
CA GLU A 22 -13.68 -17.51 16.26
C GLU A 22 -14.46 -17.37 17.59
N ARG A 23 -14.00 -16.50 18.48
CA ARG A 23 -14.69 -16.21 19.75
C ARG A 23 -16.13 -15.74 19.53
N LEU A 24 -16.33 -14.78 18.63
CA LEU A 24 -17.68 -14.25 18.32
C LEU A 24 -18.60 -15.35 17.73
N CYS A 25 -18.06 -16.20 16.86
CA CYS A 25 -18.77 -17.35 16.28
C CYS A 25 -19.14 -18.39 17.34
N ASN A 26 -18.27 -18.61 18.33
CA ASN A 26 -18.51 -19.52 19.46
C ASN A 26 -19.44 -18.94 20.54
N GLY A 27 -20.06 -17.78 20.29
CA GLY A 27 -21.05 -17.18 21.18
C GLY A 27 -20.49 -16.23 22.22
N ASP A 28 -19.19 -15.91 22.19
CA ASP A 28 -18.62 -14.86 23.03
C ASP A 28 -19.24 -13.50 22.66
N ARG A 29 -19.52 -12.69 23.68
CA ARG A 29 -20.14 -11.36 23.57
C ARG A 29 -19.30 -10.29 24.28
N ASP A 30 -18.01 -10.53 24.42
CA ASP A 30 -17.05 -9.59 25.00
C ASP A 30 -17.08 -8.22 24.29
N ALA A 31 -17.60 -7.21 25.00
CA ALA A 31 -17.70 -5.84 24.50
C ALA A 31 -16.33 -5.21 24.18
N LEU A 32 -15.23 -5.74 24.74
CA LEU A 32 -13.88 -5.27 24.44
C LEU A 32 -13.49 -5.53 22.98
N ILE A 33 -14.03 -6.58 22.35
CA ILE A 33 -13.78 -6.87 20.93
C ILE A 33 -14.26 -5.70 20.07
N LEU A 34 -15.47 -5.20 20.33
CA LEU A 34 -16.02 -4.05 19.62
C LEU A 34 -15.25 -2.75 19.90
N ALA A 35 -14.77 -2.56 21.13
CA ALA A 35 -13.92 -1.42 21.46
C ALA A 35 -12.60 -1.44 20.66
N LYS A 36 -11.95 -2.62 20.56
CA LYS A 36 -10.73 -2.82 19.75
C LYS A 36 -10.99 -2.57 18.26
N VAL A 37 -12.08 -3.10 17.71
CA VAL A 37 -12.49 -2.86 16.31
C VAL A 37 -12.61 -1.37 16.02
N ARG A 38 -13.31 -0.61 16.88
CA ARG A 38 -13.44 0.85 16.74
C ARG A 38 -12.09 1.55 16.80
N GLN A 39 -11.22 1.14 17.73
CA GLN A 39 -9.88 1.70 17.85
C GLN A 39 -9.03 1.44 16.60
N ARG A 40 -9.00 0.20 16.10
CA ARG A 40 -8.27 -0.18 14.88
C ARG A 40 -8.78 0.59 13.67
N ARG A 41 -10.11 0.66 13.49
CA ARG A 41 -10.72 1.46 12.41
C ARG A 41 -10.32 2.94 12.48
N ARG A 42 -10.28 3.52 13.67
CA ARG A 42 -9.86 4.91 13.88
C ARG A 42 -8.37 5.13 13.55
N LEU A 43 -7.52 4.16 13.85
CA LEU A 43 -6.07 4.26 13.63
C LEU A 43 -5.66 3.93 12.18
N TYR A 44 -6.45 3.11 11.49
CA TYR A 44 -6.13 2.60 10.16
C TYR A 44 -5.73 3.69 9.15
N PRO A 45 -6.47 4.80 8.95
CA PRO A 45 -6.09 5.83 7.97
C PRO A 45 -4.73 6.50 8.25
N LYS A 46 -4.28 6.49 9.51
CA LYS A 46 -2.96 6.98 9.89
C LYS A 46 -1.89 5.93 9.59
N MET A 47 -2.16 4.68 9.98
CA MET A 47 -1.21 3.56 9.84
C MET A 47 -0.99 3.16 8.38
N ASP A 48 -2.02 3.25 7.55
CA ASP A 48 -2.00 2.93 6.12
C ASP A 48 -1.01 3.83 5.34
N LYS A 49 -0.74 5.04 5.86
CA LYS A 49 0.23 5.97 5.28
C LYS A 49 1.67 5.68 5.69
N TYR A 50 1.92 4.77 6.62
CA TYR A 50 3.27 4.51 7.10
C TYR A 50 4.09 3.72 6.06
N LYS A 51 5.27 4.23 5.73
CA LYS A 51 6.25 3.53 4.88
C LYS A 51 7.42 3.09 5.76
N PHE A 52 7.72 1.80 5.79
CA PHE A 52 8.80 1.25 6.62
C PHE A 52 10.00 0.83 5.78
N GLU A 53 11.14 0.62 6.45
CA GLU A 53 12.27 -0.09 5.87
C GLU A 53 11.87 -1.50 5.43
N GLU A 54 12.48 -2.00 4.35
CA GLU A 54 12.31 -3.38 3.91
C GLU A 54 12.83 -4.37 4.97
N ILE A 55 13.89 -3.98 5.68
CA ILE A 55 14.48 -4.76 6.76
C ILE A 55 14.51 -3.90 8.04
N ILE A 56 13.70 -4.27 9.02
CA ILE A 56 13.68 -3.65 10.35
C ILE A 56 14.51 -4.53 11.29
N LYS A 57 15.48 -3.93 11.99
CA LYS A 57 16.32 -4.64 12.97
C LYS A 57 16.16 -3.99 14.34
N GLY A 58 15.92 -4.81 15.37
CA GLY A 58 15.78 -4.34 16.74
C GLY A 58 14.38 -3.83 17.08
N PRO A 59 14.21 -3.16 18.24
CA PRO A 59 12.90 -2.77 18.76
C PRO A 59 12.32 -1.49 18.15
N GLU A 60 13.12 -0.74 17.39
CA GLU A 60 12.71 0.53 16.80
C GLU A 60 12.03 0.31 15.45
N MET A 61 10.79 0.80 15.35
CA MET A 61 10.00 0.73 14.13
C MET A 61 9.40 2.11 13.84
N MET A 62 10.17 2.98 13.19
CA MET A 62 9.73 4.30 12.78
C MET A 62 9.40 4.32 11.28
N PRO A 63 8.27 4.92 10.86
CA PRO A 63 7.98 5.11 9.44
C PRO A 63 8.98 6.10 8.82
N LYS A 64 9.60 5.73 7.69
CA LYS A 64 10.50 6.61 6.95
C LYS A 64 9.82 7.88 6.50
N ASN A 65 8.56 7.83 6.10
CA ASN A 65 7.87 9.01 5.58
C ASN A 65 7.52 10.07 6.66
N PHE A 66 7.90 9.85 7.91
CA PHE A 66 7.84 10.84 8.99
C PHE A 66 9.16 11.60 9.18
N GLU A 67 10.25 11.10 8.61
CA GLU A 67 11.56 11.75 8.62
C GLU A 67 12.10 11.88 7.19
N GLU A 68 12.57 13.09 6.88
CA GLU A 68 13.55 13.37 5.84
C GLU A 68 13.11 13.88 4.46
N LYS A 69 13.82 14.97 4.12
CA LYS A 69 14.10 15.45 2.78
C LYS A 69 14.90 14.37 2.05
N ILE A 70 14.44 13.99 0.88
CA ILE A 70 15.20 13.12 -0.02
C ILE A 70 16.33 13.97 -0.62
N ASP A 71 17.58 13.65 -0.30
CA ASP A 71 18.73 14.20 -1.01
C ASP A 71 18.81 13.53 -2.39
N ILE A 72 18.24 14.20 -3.37
CA ILE A 72 18.23 13.75 -4.76
C ILE A 72 19.56 14.18 -5.41
N PRO A 73 20.40 13.26 -5.90
CA PRO A 73 21.64 13.62 -6.58
C PRO A 73 21.29 14.30 -7.93
N ILE A 74 21.40 15.62 -7.95
CA ILE A 74 21.28 16.43 -9.16
C ILE A 74 22.63 16.39 -9.89
N LEU A 75 22.61 15.97 -11.16
CA LEU A 75 23.82 15.96 -11.99
C LEU A 75 24.28 17.39 -12.31
N THR A 76 25.52 17.54 -12.75
CA THR A 76 26.11 18.85 -13.08
C THR A 76 25.38 19.60 -14.19
N ASP A 77 24.63 18.91 -15.04
CA ASP A 77 23.77 19.48 -16.09
C ASP A 77 22.34 19.80 -15.59
N GLY A 78 22.07 19.62 -14.30
CA GLY A 78 20.76 19.81 -13.70
C GLY A 78 19.79 18.65 -13.91
N SER A 79 20.22 17.56 -14.56
CA SER A 79 19.37 16.40 -14.79
C SER A 79 19.30 15.49 -13.57
N LEU A 80 18.17 14.81 -13.42
CA LEU A 80 17.97 13.78 -12.41
C LEU A 80 18.26 12.41 -13.02
N ARG A 81 19.13 11.64 -12.38
CA ARG A 81 19.36 10.24 -12.71
C ARG A 81 19.03 9.33 -11.53
N MET A 82 18.15 8.37 -11.76
CA MET A 82 17.83 7.29 -10.82
C MET A 82 18.42 5.98 -11.33
N SER A 83 18.81 5.10 -10.43
CA SER A 83 19.34 3.77 -10.74
C SER A 83 18.57 2.70 -9.95
N GLY A 84 18.40 1.53 -10.55
CA GLY A 84 17.75 0.39 -9.93
C GLY A 84 18.28 -0.93 -10.50
N THR A 85 17.59 -2.02 -10.19
CA THR A 85 17.95 -3.35 -10.66
C THR A 85 17.37 -3.59 -12.07
N PRO A 86 18.19 -3.96 -13.08
CA PRO A 86 17.68 -4.24 -14.41
C PRO A 86 16.90 -5.56 -14.43
N VAL A 87 15.68 -5.55 -14.98
CA VAL A 87 14.81 -6.73 -15.14
C VAL A 87 14.66 -7.15 -16.60
N SER A 88 14.68 -6.19 -17.53
CA SER A 88 14.62 -6.43 -18.98
C SER A 88 15.66 -5.57 -19.69
N LEU A 89 16.21 -6.08 -20.79
CA LEU A 89 17.17 -5.36 -21.62
C LEU A 89 16.43 -4.44 -22.60
N GLY A 90 16.82 -3.16 -22.63
CA GLY A 90 16.23 -2.19 -23.55
C GLY A 90 16.63 -0.76 -23.20
N THR A 91 16.35 0.17 -24.10
CA THR A 91 16.48 1.60 -23.84
C THR A 91 15.37 2.31 -24.60
N VAL A 92 14.55 3.06 -23.86
CA VAL A 92 13.39 3.76 -24.40
C VAL A 92 13.30 5.16 -23.82
N LYS A 93 12.76 6.10 -24.60
CA LYS A 93 12.39 7.44 -24.16
C LYS A 93 10.92 7.65 -24.47
N ALA A 94 10.12 7.80 -23.43
CA ALA A 94 8.67 7.88 -23.54
C ALA A 94 8.08 8.79 -22.46
N ARG A 95 6.79 9.08 -22.57
CA ARG A 95 6.03 9.80 -21.54
C ARG A 95 5.99 8.95 -20.28
N VAL A 96 6.17 9.59 -19.13
CA VAL A 96 6.04 8.92 -17.83
C VAL A 96 4.60 9.01 -17.37
N CYS A 97 4.03 7.89 -16.95
CA CYS A 97 2.77 7.81 -16.22
C CYS A 97 3.06 7.36 -14.78
N VAL A 98 2.82 8.24 -13.81
CA VAL A 98 2.98 7.93 -12.38
C VAL A 98 1.63 7.48 -11.84
N ALA A 99 1.54 6.23 -11.40
CA ALA A 99 0.33 5.63 -10.88
C ALA A 99 0.63 5.00 -9.52
N GLU A 100 0.15 5.60 -8.44
CA GLU A 100 0.42 5.09 -7.08
C GLU A 100 -0.41 3.84 -6.80
N ASN A 101 -1.63 3.79 -7.34
CA ASN A 101 -2.58 2.72 -7.16
C ASN A 101 -3.10 2.20 -8.50
N ILE A 102 -3.65 0.99 -8.51
CA ILE A 102 -4.27 0.43 -9.73
C ILE A 102 -5.45 1.26 -10.23
N SER A 103 -6.11 2.02 -9.35
CA SER A 103 -7.18 2.96 -9.72
C SER A 103 -6.68 4.11 -10.60
N ASP A 104 -5.39 4.38 -10.61
CA ASP A 104 -4.77 5.42 -11.46
C ASP A 104 -4.41 4.89 -12.85
N ALA A 105 -4.60 3.59 -13.11
CA ALA A 105 -4.23 2.93 -14.37
C ALA A 105 -4.99 3.47 -15.58
N ASP A 106 -6.16 4.09 -15.37
CA ASP A 106 -6.94 4.75 -16.44
C ASP A 106 -6.17 5.89 -17.12
N ASN A 107 -5.10 6.41 -16.49
CA ASN A 107 -4.24 7.45 -17.06
C ASN A 107 -3.16 6.92 -18.03
N ILE A 108 -3.01 5.60 -18.12
CA ILE A 108 -2.02 4.94 -18.99
C ILE A 108 -2.41 5.14 -20.45
N GLN A 109 -1.44 5.56 -21.25
CA GLN A 109 -1.54 5.66 -22.70
C GLN A 109 -0.58 4.70 -23.37
N PRO A 110 -0.89 4.25 -24.60
CA PRO A 110 0.03 3.43 -25.39
C PRO A 110 1.41 4.09 -25.53
N GLY A 111 2.45 3.36 -25.18
CA GLY A 111 3.84 3.80 -25.21
C GLY A 111 4.31 4.54 -23.95
N ASP A 112 3.58 4.53 -22.85
CA ASP A 112 4.05 5.12 -21.60
C ASP A 112 5.13 4.28 -20.89
N ILE A 113 5.96 4.96 -20.10
CA ILE A 113 6.75 4.36 -19.02
C ILE A 113 5.93 4.46 -17.74
N LEU A 114 5.55 3.32 -17.17
CA LEU A 114 4.86 3.25 -15.88
C LEU A 114 5.85 3.43 -14.72
N ILE A 115 5.54 4.34 -13.81
CA ILE A 115 6.17 4.45 -12.49
C ILE A 115 5.09 4.18 -11.44
N THR A 116 5.27 3.11 -10.66
CA THR A 116 4.39 2.76 -9.54
C THR A 116 5.20 2.32 -8.33
N TYR A 117 4.57 2.22 -7.16
CA TYR A 117 5.25 1.78 -5.94
C TYR A 117 5.61 0.29 -5.99
N SER A 118 4.70 -0.56 -6.47
CA SER A 118 4.90 -2.00 -6.61
C SER A 118 3.99 -2.56 -7.71
N THR A 119 4.52 -3.50 -8.49
CA THR A 119 3.76 -4.20 -9.53
C THR A 119 3.34 -5.58 -9.03
N ASP A 120 2.03 -5.80 -8.92
CA ASP A 120 1.41 -7.12 -8.73
C ASP A 120 0.73 -7.62 -10.02
N ILE A 121 0.04 -8.77 -9.94
CA ILE A 121 -0.67 -9.37 -11.08
C ILE A 121 -1.76 -8.45 -11.66
N GLY A 122 -2.33 -7.54 -10.86
CA GLY A 122 -3.34 -6.58 -11.28
C GLY A 122 -2.88 -5.62 -12.36
N TRP A 123 -1.56 -5.40 -12.49
CA TRP A 123 -0.97 -4.55 -13.53
C TRP A 123 -0.76 -5.26 -14.87
N SER A 124 -0.75 -6.59 -14.88
CA SER A 124 -0.44 -7.39 -16.07
C SER A 124 -1.28 -7.04 -17.32
N PRO A 125 -2.59 -6.72 -17.20
CA PRO A 125 -3.40 -6.32 -18.35
C PRO A 125 -2.92 -5.04 -19.06
N TYR A 126 -2.17 -4.18 -18.36
CA TYR A 126 -1.71 -2.89 -18.88
C TYR A 126 -0.31 -2.95 -19.50
N PHE A 127 0.48 -3.98 -19.20
CA PHE A 127 1.85 -4.11 -19.73
C PHE A 127 1.94 -4.07 -21.27
N PRO A 128 0.99 -4.65 -22.05
CA PRO A 128 1.01 -4.52 -23.50
C PRO A 128 0.86 -3.08 -24.02
N LEU A 129 0.38 -2.14 -23.19
CA LEU A 129 0.28 -0.73 -23.54
C LEU A 129 1.58 0.04 -23.27
N LEU A 130 2.52 -0.51 -22.49
CA LEU A 130 3.73 0.19 -22.05
C LEU A 130 4.86 0.12 -23.10
N SER A 131 5.78 1.07 -23.01
CA SER A 131 7.00 1.18 -23.84
C SER A 131 8.12 0.24 -23.42
#